data_AF-A0A970VLK2-F1
#
_entry.id   AF-A0A970VLK2-F1
#
_cell.length_a   1.000
_cell.length_b   1.000
_cell.length_c   1.000
_cell.angle_alpha   90.00
_cell.angle_beta   90.00
_cell.angle_gamma   90.00
#
_symmetry.space_group_name_H-M   'P 1'
#
loop_
_entity.id
_entity.type
_entity.pdbx_description
1 polymer ?
#
loop_
_entity_poly.entity_id
_entity_poly.type
_entity_poly.pdbx_seq_one_letter_code
_entity_poly.pdbx_strand_id
1 'polypeptide(L)'
;MRRNPRYLDFSELGGDCSNFISQCLYAGGHEMNYTPVMGWYYHSASDRTASWTGVEFLYRFLTHNEGAGPKASIISKNEMELGDVIQLGNASGVFYHSLLLVTPRGTEMRVAAHSDDAWMRPFSEYQYTYSRFLHIR
;
A
#
# COMPACT_ATOMS: atom_id res chain seq x y z
N MET A 1 -6.80 13.26 -9.69
CA MET A 1 -5.39 13.57 -9.31
C MET A 1 -4.48 13.41 -10.54
N ARG A 2 -3.33 14.09 -10.62
CA ARG A 2 -2.37 13.82 -11.72
C ARG A 2 -1.46 12.64 -11.32
N ARG A 3 -1.50 11.55 -12.07
CA ARG A 3 -0.63 10.37 -11.86
C ARG A 3 0.84 10.73 -12.09
N ASN A 4 1.75 10.06 -11.39
CA ASN A 4 3.19 10.23 -11.58
C ASN A 4 3.60 9.57 -12.92
N PRO A 5 4.07 10.32 -13.93
CA PRO A 5 4.37 9.78 -15.25
C PRO A 5 5.55 8.79 -15.27
N ARG A 6 6.29 8.67 -14.17
CA ARG A 6 7.38 7.69 -14.03
C ARG A 6 6.90 6.25 -13.82
N TYR A 7 5.62 6.06 -13.49
CA TYR A 7 5.03 4.75 -13.21
C TYR A 7 3.79 4.57 -14.09
N LEU A 8 3.57 3.33 -14.55
CA LEU A 8 2.35 3.01 -15.30
C LEU A 8 1.12 3.28 -14.42
N ASP A 9 0.10 3.86 -15.04
CA ASP A 9 -1.24 3.97 -14.45
C ASP A 9 -1.93 2.60 -14.54
N PHE A 10 -2.20 1.98 -13.40
CA PHE A 10 -2.85 0.67 -13.33
C PHE A 10 -4.35 0.76 -13.07
N SER A 11 -4.94 1.97 -13.13
CA SER A 11 -6.36 2.19 -12.81
C SER A 11 -7.31 1.27 -13.59
N GLU A 12 -7.01 1.00 -14.86
CA GLU A 12 -7.80 0.09 -15.71
C GLU A 12 -7.35 -1.38 -15.71
N LEU A 13 -6.16 -1.66 -15.15
CA LEU A 13 -5.52 -2.99 -15.18
C LEU A 13 -5.63 -3.75 -13.85
N GLY A 14 -6.06 -3.07 -12.78
CA GLY A 14 -6.00 -3.56 -11.41
C GLY A 14 -4.60 -3.43 -10.81
N GLY A 15 -4.53 -3.27 -9.49
CA GLY A 15 -3.27 -3.15 -8.74
C GLY A 15 -2.75 -1.72 -8.55
N ASP A 16 -3.48 -0.70 -9.00
CA ASP A 16 -3.08 0.70 -8.85
C ASP A 16 -2.97 1.17 -7.40
N CYS A 17 -3.80 0.60 -6.50
CA CYS A 17 -3.69 0.88 -5.07
C CYS A 17 -2.30 0.49 -4.52
N SER A 18 -1.84 -0.73 -4.79
CA SER A 18 -0.53 -1.19 -4.29
C SER A 18 0.62 -0.52 -5.03
N ASN A 19 0.45 -0.19 -6.32
CA ASN A 19 1.42 0.61 -7.06
C ASN A 19 1.60 1.99 -6.42
N PHE A 20 0.51 2.67 -6.06
CA PHE A 20 0.55 3.93 -5.34
C PHE A 20 1.23 3.81 -3.98
N ILE A 21 0.85 2.81 -3.17
CA ILE A 21 1.50 2.57 -1.88
C ILE A 21 2.99 2.34 -2.09
N SER A 22 3.39 1.51 -3.06
CA SER A 22 4.80 1.24 -3.32
C SER A 22 5.57 2.49 -3.74
N GLN A 23 4.97 3.37 -4.54
CA GLN A 23 5.55 4.68 -4.87
C GLN A 23 5.72 5.55 -3.63
N CYS A 24 4.73 5.59 -2.74
CA CYS A 24 4.82 6.35 -1.49
C CYS A 24 5.91 5.83 -0.56
N LEU A 25 6.03 4.51 -0.41
CA LEU A 25 7.10 3.89 0.38
C LEU A 25 8.48 4.21 -0.22
N TYR A 26 8.63 4.12 -1.54
CA TYR A 26 9.89 4.46 -2.21
C TYR A 26 10.24 5.94 -2.05
N ALA A 27 9.25 6.84 -2.21
CA ALA A 27 9.42 8.27 -1.97
C ALA A 27 9.70 8.60 -0.49
N GLY A 28 9.27 7.75 0.43
CA GLY A 28 9.58 7.80 1.86
C GLY A 28 11.02 7.42 2.21
N GLY A 29 11.83 7.01 1.23
CA GLY A 29 13.26 6.72 1.40
C GLY A 29 13.60 5.23 1.49
N HIS A 30 12.63 4.33 1.32
CA HIS A 30 12.93 2.90 1.29
C HIS A 30 13.57 2.49 -0.04
N GLU A 31 14.64 1.70 0.03
CA GLU A 31 15.34 1.19 -1.15
C GLU A 31 14.56 0.04 -1.80
N MET A 32 14.65 -0.09 -3.12
CA MET A 32 14.07 -1.23 -3.82
C MET A 32 14.86 -2.51 -3.52
N ASN A 33 14.15 -3.61 -3.36
CA ASN A 33 14.73 -4.93 -3.19
C ASN A 33 14.65 -5.69 -4.52
N TYR A 34 15.78 -5.86 -5.20
CA TYR A 34 15.86 -6.49 -6.53
C TYR A 34 15.96 -8.02 -6.50
N THR A 35 15.64 -8.66 -5.38
CA THR A 35 15.60 -10.13 -5.32
C THR A 35 14.63 -10.66 -6.39
N PRO A 36 15.06 -11.55 -7.30
CA PRO A 36 14.20 -12.05 -8.36
C PRO A 36 12.94 -12.70 -7.79
N VAL A 37 11.78 -12.38 -8.37
CA VAL A 37 10.44 -12.90 -8.00
C VAL A 37 9.92 -12.45 -6.62
N MET A 38 10.76 -12.52 -5.58
CA MET A 38 10.40 -12.31 -4.18
C MET A 38 10.75 -10.92 -3.64
N GLY A 39 11.45 -10.09 -4.42
CA GLY A 39 11.81 -8.73 -4.04
C GLY A 39 10.63 -7.77 -4.05
N TRP A 40 10.94 -6.47 -4.02
CA TRP A 40 10.00 -5.36 -4.14
C TRP A 40 10.65 -4.27 -4.98
N TYR A 41 10.32 -4.26 -6.27
CA TYR A 41 10.88 -3.28 -7.20
C TYR A 41 9.97 -3.01 -8.39
N TYR A 42 10.24 -1.88 -9.05
CA TYR A 42 9.65 -1.49 -10.32
C TYR A 42 10.72 -0.84 -11.20
N HIS A 43 11.09 -1.49 -12.30
CA HIS A 43 11.92 -0.90 -13.35
C HIS A 43 11.06 -0.41 -14.51
N SER A 44 10.05 -1.20 -14.90
CA SER A 44 9.10 -0.85 -15.94
C SER A 44 7.78 -1.59 -15.75
N ALA A 45 6.80 -1.31 -16.61
CA ALA A 45 5.56 -2.06 -16.64
C ALA A 45 5.79 -3.57 -16.81
N SER A 46 6.69 -4.00 -17.68
CA SER A 46 6.97 -5.44 -17.89
C SER A 46 8.01 -6.01 -16.94
N ASP A 47 8.73 -5.16 -16.19
CA ASP A 47 9.82 -5.55 -15.30
C ASP A 47 9.59 -4.99 -13.89
N ARG A 48 8.80 -5.73 -13.12
CA ARG A 48 8.39 -5.41 -11.75
C ARG A 48 8.02 -6.67 -10.99
N THR A 49 8.06 -6.63 -9.67
CA THR A 49 7.58 -7.74 -8.84
C THR A 49 6.09 -7.66 -8.57
N ALA A 50 5.49 -8.82 -8.30
CA ALA A 50 4.09 -8.90 -7.88
C ALA A 50 3.84 -8.11 -6.57
N SER A 51 4.83 -8.04 -5.68
CA SER A 51 4.78 -7.25 -4.43
C SER A 51 4.68 -5.74 -4.65
N TRP A 52 5.10 -5.22 -5.82
CA TRP A 52 4.97 -3.79 -6.12
C TRP A 52 3.52 -3.40 -6.46
N THR A 53 2.79 -4.27 -7.16
CA THR A 53 1.43 -3.95 -7.68
C THR A 53 0.30 -4.79 -7.10
N GLY A 54 0.57 -5.85 -6.33
CA GLY A 54 -0.42 -6.76 -5.77
C GLY A 54 -0.60 -6.59 -4.26
N VAL A 55 -1.86 -6.45 -3.79
CA VAL A 55 -2.20 -6.17 -2.38
C VAL A 55 -1.65 -7.25 -1.44
N GLU A 56 -1.94 -8.51 -1.76
CA GLU A 56 -1.51 -9.64 -0.94
C GLU A 56 0.01 -9.88 -1.01
N PHE A 57 0.62 -9.69 -2.19
CA PHE A 57 2.07 -9.81 -2.35
C PHE A 57 2.84 -8.70 -1.63
N LEU A 58 2.32 -7.46 -1.65
CA LEU A 58 2.88 -6.34 -0.91
C LEU A 58 2.87 -6.63 0.59
N TYR A 59 1.75 -7.11 1.13
CA TYR A 59 1.64 -7.50 2.53
C TYR A 59 2.67 -8.56 2.91
N ARG A 60 2.78 -9.64 2.11
CA ARG A 60 3.74 -10.72 2.36
C ARG A 60 5.16 -10.20 2.38
N PHE A 61 5.52 -9.37 1.39
CA PHE A 61 6.83 -8.73 1.36
C PHE A 61 7.05 -7.89 2.63
N LEU A 62 6.18 -6.95 2.94
CA LEU A 62 6.34 -6.06 4.10
C LEU A 62 6.49 -6.83 5.42
N THR A 63 5.72 -7.90 5.61
CA THR A 63 5.68 -8.64 6.88
C THR A 63 6.75 -9.73 7.03
N HIS A 64 7.35 -10.19 5.92
CA HIS A 64 8.35 -11.27 5.93
C HIS A 64 9.73 -10.82 5.42
N ASN A 65 9.87 -9.58 4.96
CA ASN A 65 11.14 -9.08 4.45
C ASN A 65 12.15 -8.91 5.59
N GLU A 66 13.23 -9.67 5.54
CA GLU A 66 14.36 -9.55 6.45
C GLU A 66 15.50 -8.71 5.85
N GLY A 67 15.49 -8.48 4.53
CA GLY A 67 16.54 -7.78 3.78
C GLY A 67 16.25 -6.29 3.54
N ALA A 68 16.76 -5.79 2.42
CA ALA A 68 16.55 -4.41 1.97
C ALA A 68 15.08 -4.12 1.65
N GLY A 69 14.69 -2.85 1.74
CA GLY A 69 13.33 -2.37 1.47
C GLY A 69 12.43 -2.25 2.70
N PRO A 70 11.18 -1.80 2.49
CA PRO A 70 10.26 -1.51 3.59
C PRO A 70 9.88 -2.77 4.34
N LYS A 71 9.62 -2.60 5.64
CA LYS A 71 9.14 -3.67 6.53
C LYS A 71 7.91 -3.18 7.27
N ALA A 72 7.06 -4.10 7.68
CA ALA A 72 5.90 -3.76 8.48
C ALA A 72 5.58 -4.77 9.57
N SER A 73 5.06 -4.26 10.67
CA SER A 73 4.39 -5.06 11.70
C SER A 73 2.89 -4.87 11.66
N ILE A 74 2.14 -5.94 11.92
CA ILE A 74 0.69 -5.85 12.09
C ILE A 74 0.41 -5.24 13.46
N ILE A 75 -0.38 -4.17 13.48
CA ILE A 75 -0.74 -3.42 14.69
C ILE A 75 -2.25 -3.26 14.80
N SER A 76 -2.73 -2.78 15.95
CA SER A 76 -4.11 -2.34 16.09
C SER A 76 -4.32 -0.96 15.45
N LYS A 77 -5.58 -0.63 15.14
CA LYS A 77 -5.96 0.66 14.56
C LYS A 77 -5.50 1.87 15.39
N ASN A 78 -5.42 1.73 16.72
CA ASN A 78 -5.09 2.84 17.62
C ASN A 78 -3.59 3.14 17.70
N GLU A 79 -2.75 2.24 17.20
CA GLU A 79 -1.29 2.36 17.19
C GLU A 79 -0.77 2.96 15.90
N MET A 80 -1.66 3.26 14.94
CA MET A 80 -1.26 3.71 13.62
C MET A 80 -0.62 5.10 13.62
N GLU A 81 0.39 5.25 12.77
CA GLU A 81 1.14 6.48 12.58
C GLU A 81 1.09 6.97 11.11
N LEU A 82 1.51 8.22 10.91
CA LEU A 82 1.53 8.82 9.57
C LEU A 82 2.45 7.99 8.65
N GLY A 83 1.94 7.61 7.48
CA GLY A 83 2.68 6.78 6.52
C GLY A 83 2.40 5.28 6.63
N ASP A 84 1.65 4.85 7.66
CA ASP A 84 1.23 3.46 7.77
C ASP A 84 0.25 3.05 6.67
N VAL A 85 0.21 1.75 6.40
CA VAL A 85 -0.60 1.18 5.32
C VAL A 85 -1.80 0.44 5.90
N ILE A 86 -2.97 0.65 5.31
CA ILE A 86 -4.19 -0.10 5.63
C ILE A 86 -4.54 -0.94 4.42
N GLN A 87 -4.88 -2.21 4.64
CA GLN A 87 -5.44 -3.05 3.57
C GLN A 87 -6.83 -3.54 3.91
N LEU A 88 -7.74 -3.41 2.96
CA LEU A 88 -9.15 -3.77 3.08
C LEU A 88 -9.43 -5.10 2.37
N GLY A 89 -10.28 -5.90 3.00
CA GLY A 89 -10.70 -7.21 2.52
C GLY A 89 -12.21 -7.41 2.54
N ASN A 90 -12.67 -8.30 1.67
CA ASN A 90 -14.07 -8.67 1.51
C ASN A 90 -14.47 -9.85 2.42
N ALA A 91 -15.75 -10.20 2.46
CA ALA A 91 -16.26 -11.29 3.31
C ALA A 91 -15.68 -12.69 2.97
N SER A 92 -15.08 -12.87 1.79
CA SER A 92 -14.37 -14.09 1.42
C SER A 92 -12.92 -14.14 1.94
N GLY A 93 -12.48 -13.12 2.67
CA GLY A 93 -11.11 -13.03 3.20
C GLY A 93 -10.07 -12.54 2.19
N VAL A 94 -10.50 -12.10 1.00
CA VAL A 94 -9.59 -11.60 -0.04
C VAL A 94 -9.36 -10.11 0.16
N PHE A 95 -8.10 -9.73 0.34
CA PHE A 95 -7.67 -8.33 0.42
C PHE A 95 -7.53 -7.74 -1.00
N TYR A 96 -8.19 -6.62 -1.24
CA TYR A 96 -8.35 -6.06 -2.58
C TYR A 96 -7.92 -4.59 -2.70
N HIS A 97 -7.73 -3.88 -1.59
CA HIS A 97 -7.39 -2.47 -1.62
C HIS A 97 -6.35 -2.09 -0.58
N SER A 98 -5.42 -1.20 -0.95
CA SER A 98 -4.40 -0.64 -0.06
C SER A 98 -4.56 0.88 0.02
N LEU A 99 -4.42 1.41 1.23
CA LEU A 99 -4.58 2.83 1.58
C LEU A 99 -3.34 3.32 2.33
N LEU A 100 -2.95 4.56 2.12
CA LEU A 100 -1.90 5.22 2.89
C LEU A 100 -2.54 6.11 3.96
N LEU A 101 -2.17 5.95 5.22
CA LEU A 101 -2.63 6.82 6.29
C LEU A 101 -1.90 8.17 6.22
N VAL A 102 -2.67 9.25 6.01
CA VAL A 102 -2.15 10.63 5.92
C VAL A 102 -2.52 11.49 7.12
N THR A 103 -3.45 11.02 7.96
CA THR A 103 -3.80 11.70 9.21
C THR A 103 -4.18 10.65 10.25
N PRO A 104 -3.27 10.26 11.16
CA PRO A 104 -3.53 9.24 12.18
C PRO A 104 -4.34 9.77 13.37
N ARG A 105 -4.21 11.07 13.67
CA ARG A 105 -4.78 11.71 14.87
C ARG A 105 -5.67 12.89 14.50
N GLY A 106 -6.73 13.10 15.26
CA GLY A 106 -7.73 14.14 15.03
C GLY A 106 -9.14 13.63 15.34
N THR A 107 -10.17 14.29 14.82
CA THR A 107 -11.56 13.82 14.92
C THR A 107 -11.82 12.57 14.09
N GLU A 108 -11.01 12.33 13.04
CA GLU A 108 -11.17 11.22 12.11
C GLU A 108 -9.86 10.90 11.38
N MET A 109 -9.58 9.60 11.18
CA MET A 109 -8.44 9.17 10.36
C MET A 109 -8.71 9.43 8.87
N ARG A 110 -7.70 9.92 8.16
CA ARG A 110 -7.81 10.19 6.72
C ARG A 110 -6.75 9.44 5.94
N VAL A 111 -7.14 8.98 4.75
CA VAL A 111 -6.30 8.17 3.88
C VAL A 111 -6.12 8.79 2.50
N ALA A 112 -5.07 8.36 1.81
CA ALA A 112 -4.87 8.59 0.39
C ALA A 112 -4.81 7.24 -0.35
N ALA A 113 -5.39 7.18 -1.54
CA ALA A 113 -5.33 6.03 -2.42
C ALA A 113 -5.56 6.46 -3.88
N HIS A 114 -4.96 5.74 -4.83
CA HIS A 114 -5.18 5.99 -6.24
C HIS A 114 -6.45 5.32 -6.78
N SER A 115 -6.82 4.14 -6.29
CA SER A 115 -8.14 3.57 -6.64
C SER A 115 -9.23 4.43 -5.99
N ASP A 116 -10.24 4.79 -6.79
CA ASP A 116 -11.28 5.79 -6.48
C ASP A 116 -10.78 7.22 -6.23
N ASP A 117 -9.54 7.56 -6.65
CA ASP A 117 -8.93 8.90 -6.56
C ASP A 117 -9.17 9.59 -5.21
N ALA A 118 -8.77 8.92 -4.12
CA ALA A 118 -8.98 9.40 -2.76
C ALA A 118 -7.80 10.26 -2.27
N TRP A 119 -8.07 11.52 -1.94
CA TRP A 119 -7.15 12.41 -1.23
C TRP A 119 -7.76 12.88 0.08
N MET A 120 -7.09 12.60 1.21
CA MET A 120 -7.58 12.92 2.55
C MET A 120 -9.02 12.44 2.80
N ARG A 121 -9.42 11.32 2.19
CA ARG A 121 -10.76 10.76 2.36
C ARG A 121 -10.89 10.22 3.80
N PRO A 122 -12.00 10.51 4.50
CA PRO A 122 -12.37 9.84 5.73
C PRO A 122 -12.25 8.31 5.63
N PHE A 123 -11.52 7.69 6.56
CA PHE A 123 -11.45 6.22 6.58
C PHE A 123 -12.83 5.57 6.81
N SER A 124 -13.75 6.27 7.49
CA SER A 124 -15.11 5.81 7.77
C SER A 124 -15.99 5.63 6.52
N GLU A 125 -15.65 6.28 5.40
CA GLU A 125 -16.40 6.16 4.15
C GLU A 125 -16.17 4.82 3.43
N TYR A 126 -15.11 4.09 3.79
CA TYR A 126 -14.80 2.81 3.16
C TYR A 126 -15.68 1.69 3.72
N GLN A 127 -16.35 0.97 2.82
CA GLN A 127 -17.05 -0.26 3.16
C GLN A 127 -16.11 -1.45 2.98
N TYR A 128 -15.94 -2.24 4.04
CA TYR A 128 -15.09 -3.42 4.06
C TYR A 128 -15.59 -4.44 5.09
N THR A 129 -15.19 -5.70 4.96
CA THR A 129 -15.47 -6.74 5.95
C THR A 129 -14.28 -6.98 6.87
N TYR A 130 -13.07 -7.00 6.30
CA TYR A 130 -11.83 -7.13 7.04
C TYR A 130 -10.90 -5.95 6.77
N SER A 131 -10.08 -5.64 7.76
CA SER A 131 -9.02 -4.65 7.65
C SER A 131 -7.78 -5.15 8.37
N ARG A 132 -6.60 -4.88 7.81
CA ARG A 132 -5.31 -5.03 8.50
C ARG A 132 -4.55 -3.72 8.46
N PHE A 133 -3.89 -3.40 9.57
CA PHE A 133 -3.13 -2.18 9.77
C PHE A 133 -1.66 -2.53 9.87
N LEU A 134 -0.84 -1.92 9.01
CA LEU A 134 0.56 -2.24 8.81
C LEU A 134 1.40 -1.03 9.20
N HIS A 135 2.11 -1.13 10.31
CA HIS A 135 3.04 -0.11 10.75
C HIS A 135 4.35 -0.23 9.99
N ILE A 136 4.71 0.80 9.20
CA ILE A 136 5.91 0.80 8.36
C ILE A 136 7.13 1.20 9.20
N ARG A 137 8.23 0.45 9.07
CA ARG A 137 9.49 0.64 9.81
C ARG A 137 10.69 0.82 8.89
#